data_AF-X1KPJ0-F1
#
_entry.id   AF-X1KPJ0-F1
#
_cell.length_a   1.000
_cell.length_b   1.000
_cell.length_c   1.000
_cell.angle_alpha   90.00
_cell.angle_beta   90.00
_cell.angle_gamma   90.00
#
_symmetry.space_group_name_H-M   'P 1'
#
loop_
_entity.id
_entity.type
_entity.pdbx_description
1 polymer ?
#
loop_
_entity_poly.entity_id
_entity_poly.type
_entity_poly.pdbx_seq_one_letter_code
_entity_poly.pdbx_strand_id
1 'polypeptide(L)' 'MGQKVYFDIKGAAEYAGVRRLTIYNWFRRGSHVNGEVVFLPVRIIDGQTLINEIDLNNHLDALGYGPAEEAEENNAPT' A
#
# COMPACT_ATOMS: atom_id res chain seq x y z
N MET A 1 -5.18 23.22 -4.68
CA MET A 1 -4.01 22.36 -4.94
C MET A 1 -3.81 21.47 -3.72
N GLY A 2 -4.15 20.18 -3.80
CA GLY A 2 -4.00 19.27 -2.67
C GLY A 2 -2.53 19.16 -2.26
N GLN A 3 -2.25 19.27 -0.95
CA GLN A 3 -0.90 19.03 -0.44
C GLN A 3 -0.54 17.58 -0.70
N LYS A 4 0.56 17.34 -1.42
CA LYS A 4 1.10 15.99 -1.58
C LYS A 4 1.81 15.61 -0.29
N VAL A 5 1.22 14.68 0.46
CA VAL A 5 1.84 14.12 1.66
C VAL A 5 2.83 13.04 1.24
N TYR A 6 4.01 13.08 1.84
CA TYR A 6 5.06 12.07 1.67
C TYR A 6 5.46 11.54 3.04
N PHE A 7 5.61 10.22 3.13
CA PHE A 7 6.08 9.53 4.31
C PHE A 7 7.49 9.01 4.08
N ASP A 8 8.30 9.00 5.15
CA ASP A 8 9.46 8.12 5.18
C ASP A 8 9.01 6.66 5.41
N ILE A 9 9.97 5.73 5.43
CA ILE A 9 9.66 4.30 5.68
C ILE A 9 8.95 4.07 7.01
N LYS A 10 9.26 4.86 8.04
CA LYS A 10 8.65 4.71 9.37
C LYS A 10 7.20 5.17 9.32
N GLY A 11 6.95 6.37 8.80
CA GLY A 11 5.62 6.95 8.67
C GLY A 11 4.71 6.10 7.78
N ALA A 12 5.23 5.56 6.68
CA ALA A 12 4.45 4.67 5.81
C ALA A 12 4.06 3.37 6.54
N ALA A 13 4.96 2.82 7.35
CA ALA A 13 4.68 1.62 8.13
C ALA A 13 3.62 1.87 9.22
N GLU A 14 3.72 3.02 9.90
CA GLU A 14 2.73 3.44 10.92
C GLU A 14 1.37 3.71 10.27
N TYR A 15 1.34 4.40 9.13
CA TYR A 15 0.13 4.68 8.36
C TYR A 15 -0.57 3.39 7.91
N ALA A 16 0.18 2.45 7.34
CA ALA A 16 -0.36 1.17 6.85
C ALA A 16 -0.61 0.13 7.96
N GLY A 17 -0.24 0.41 9.22
CA GLY A 17 -0.36 -0.56 10.32
C GLY A 17 0.53 -1.81 10.17
N VAL A 18 1.67 -1.69 9.47
CA VAL A 18 2.59 -2.81 9.20
C VAL A 18 3.99 -2.59 9.78
N ARG A 19 4.85 -3.60 9.69
CA ARG A 19 6.26 -3.47 10.07
C ARG A 19 7.04 -2.74 8.97
N ARG A 20 8.07 -1.95 9.34
CA ARG A 20 8.96 -1.30 8.36
C ARG A 20 9.57 -2.27 7.35
N LEU A 21 9.89 -3.49 7.77
CA LEU A 21 10.40 -4.54 6.89
C LEU A 21 9.41 -4.89 5.77
N THR A 22 8.10 -4.83 6.05
CA THR A 22 7.06 -5.03 5.05
C THR A 22 7.13 -3.96 3.97
N ILE A 23 7.26 -2.69 4.35
CA ILE A 23 7.46 -1.58 3.40
C ILE A 23 8.73 -1.83 2.54
N TYR A 24 9.85 -2.20 3.15
CA TYR A 24 11.07 -2.56 2.42
C TYR A 24 10.84 -3.68 1.40
N ASN A 25 10.10 -4.72 1.76
CA ASN A 25 9.78 -5.80 0.84
C ASN A 25 8.89 -5.31 -0.32
N TRP A 26 7.89 -4.48 -0.06
CA TRP A 26 6.98 -3.98 -1.10
C TRP A 26 7.69 -3.21 -2.21
N PHE A 27 8.64 -2.33 -1.89
CA PHE A 27 9.35 -1.57 -2.94
C PHE A 27 10.61 -2.26 -3.47
N ARG A 28 11.23 -3.20 -2.73
CA ARG A 28 12.44 -3.90 -3.22
C ARG A 28 12.16 -5.25 -3.89
N ARG A 29 11.16 -5.97 -3.41
CA ARG A 29 10.85 -7.35 -3.83
C ARG A 29 9.47 -7.47 -4.46
N GLY A 30 8.59 -6.51 -4.21
CA GLY A 30 7.21 -6.56 -4.64
C GLY A 30 6.37 -7.54 -3.82
N SER A 31 5.08 -7.50 -4.06
CA SER A 31 4.06 -8.36 -3.46
C SER A 31 3.36 -9.14 -4.57
N HIS A 32 3.04 -10.40 -4.33
CA HIS A 32 2.31 -11.21 -5.30
C HIS A 32 0.80 -11.06 -5.06
N VAL A 33 0.08 -10.61 -6.08
CA VAL A 33 -1.37 -10.42 -6.08
C VAL A 33 -1.92 -11.04 -7.36
N ASN A 34 -2.83 -12.00 -7.26
CA ASN A 34 -3.48 -12.63 -8.42
C ASN A 34 -2.53 -13.14 -9.53
N GLY A 35 -1.32 -13.60 -9.16
CA GLY A 35 -0.30 -14.08 -10.10
C GLY A 35 0.61 -13.00 -10.68
N GLU A 36 0.40 -11.73 -10.33
CA GLU A 36 1.24 -10.60 -10.73
C GLU A 36 2.05 -10.06 -9.55
N VAL A 37 3.18 -9.41 -9.85
CA VAL A 37 4.02 -8.76 -8.83
C VAL A 37 3.76 -7.25 -8.86
N VAL A 38 3.21 -6.74 -7.76
CA VAL A 38 2.95 -5.31 -7.57
C VAL A 38 4.05 -4.73 -6.68
N PHE A 39 4.67 -3.63 -7.12
CA PHE A 39 5.68 -2.91 -6.37
C PHE A 39 5.11 -1.61 -5.80
N LEU A 40 5.51 -1.26 -4.57
CA LEU A 40 5.20 0.05 -4.00
C LEU A 40 6.11 1.12 -4.66
N PRO A 41 5.54 2.15 -5.31
CA PRO A 41 6.34 3.25 -5.84
C PRO A 41 7.03 4.05 -4.73
N VAL A 42 8.30 4.36 -4.93
CA VAL A 42 9.10 5.19 -4.01
C VAL A 42 9.88 6.25 -4.77
N ARG A 43 10.14 7.37 -4.10
CA ARG A 43 11.04 8.42 -4.56
C ARG A 43 12.26 8.47 -3.66
N ILE A 44 13.43 8.73 -4.25
CA ILE A 44 14.65 8.97 -3.50
C ILE A 44 15.00 10.45 -3.65
N ILE A 45 14.99 11.19 -2.55
CA ILE A 45 15.36 12.62 -2.50
C ILE A 45 16.41 12.77 -1.41
N ASP A 46 17.57 13.32 -1.76
CA ASP A 46 18.71 13.49 -0.83
C ASP A 46 19.09 12.21 -0.07
N GLY A 47 18.98 11.06 -0.75
CA GLY A 47 19.25 9.73 -0.18
C GLY A 47 18.14 9.18 0.73
N GLN A 48 17.07 9.94 0.96
CA GLN A 48 15.91 9.49 1.74
C GLN A 48 14.86 8.86 0.84
N THR A 49 14.36 7.70 1.27
CA THR A 49 13.22 7.03 0.59
C THR A 49 11.93 7.66 1.08
N LEU A 50 11.17 8.23 0.15
CA LEU A 50 9.89 8.88 0.37
C LEU A 50 8.80 8.16 -0.40
N ILE A 51 7.68 7.92 0.27
CA ILE A 51 6.50 7.25 -0.26
C ILE A 51 5.38 8.29 -0.31
N ASN A 52 4.76 8.45 -1.48
CA ASN A 52 3.59 9.31 -1.58
C ASN A 52 2.37 8.62 -0.95
N GLU A 53 1.55 9.35 -0.22
CA GLU A 53 0.35 8.80 0.42
C GLU A 53 -0.61 8.13 -0.57
N ILE A 54 -0.84 8.73 -1.75
CA ILE A 54 -1.74 8.19 -2.77
C ILE A 54 -1.20 6.88 -3.33
N ASP A 55 0.10 6.83 -3.60
CA ASP A 55 0.75 5.61 -4.08
C ASP A 55 0.70 4.49 -3.03
N LEU A 56 0.82 4.83 -1.74
CA LEU A 56 0.67 3.89 -0.63
C LEU A 56 -0.77 3.36 -0.55
N ASN A 57 -1.77 4.23 -0.61
CA ASN A 57 -3.18 3.83 -0.57
C ASN A 57 -3.54 2.90 -1.72
N ASN A 58 -3.18 3.29 -2.95
CA ASN A 58 -3.41 2.44 -4.12
C ASN A 58 -2.73 1.07 -3.99
N HIS A 59 -1.54 1.02 -3.38
CA HIS A 59 -0.84 -0.23 -3.11
C HIS A 59 -1.57 -1.08 -2.06
N LEU A 60 -2.06 -0.47 -0.97
CA LEU A 60 -2.85 -1.15 0.05
C LEU A 60 -4.15 -1.71 -0.52
N ASP A 61 -4.85 -0.93 -1.34
CA ASP A 61 -6.07 -1.37 -2.03
C ASP A 61 -5.79 -2.56 -2.95
N ALA A 62 -4.70 -2.50 -3.74
CA ALA A 62 -4.28 -3.61 -4.58
C ALA A 62 -3.93 -4.89 -3.78
N LEU A 63 -3.45 -4.74 -2.54
CA LEU A 63 -3.19 -5.85 -1.63
C LEU A 63 -4.43 -6.33 -0.86
N GLY A 64 -5.57 -5.64 -0.96
CA GLY A 64 -6.77 -5.93 -0.18
C GLY A 64 -6.71 -5.47 1.28
N TYR A 65 -5.86 -4.49 1.60
CA TYR A 65 -5.80 -3.85 2.94
C TYR A 65 -6.86 -2.76 3.16
N GLY A 66 -7.74 -2.53 2.18
CA GLY A 66 -8.89 -1.64 2.33
C GLY A 66 -9.86 -2.14 3.42
N PRO A 67 -10.82 -1.31 3.88
CA PRO A 67 -11.95 -1.85 4.63
C PRO A 67 -12.54 -3.00 3.83
N ALA A 68 -12.83 -4.13 4.48
CA ALA A 68 -13.59 -5.18 3.83
C ALA A 68 -14.88 -4.51 3.34
N GLU A 69 -15.00 -4.25 2.03
CA GLU A 69 -16.30 -4.10 1.42
C GLU A 69 -16.98 -5.41 1.76
N GLU A 70 -17.99 -5.33 2.63
CA GLU A 70 -18.84 -6.45 2.99
C GLU A 70 -19.18 -7.12 1.67
N ALA A 71 -18.63 -8.32 1.45
CA ALA A 71 -18.91 -9.09 0.28
C ALA A 71 -20.43 -9.23 0.26
N GLU A 72 -21.10 -8.52 -0.64
CA GLU A 72 -22.55 -8.56 -0.77
C GLU A 72 -22.94 -10.03 -0.82
N GLU A 73 -23.54 -10.48 0.27
CA GLU A 73 -24.00 -11.84 0.48
C GLU A 73 -25.21 -12.03 -0.45
N ASN A 74 -24.93 -12.20 -1.74
CA ASN A 74 -25.90 -12.65 -2.73
C ASN A 74 -26.17 -14.12 -2.46
N ASN A 75 -26.85 -14.41 -1.35
CA ASN A 75 -27.39 -15.73 -1.09
C ASN A 75 -28.67 -15.66 -0.26
N ALA A 76 -29.78 -15.41 -0.95
CA ALA A 76 -31.03 -16.06 -0.59
C ALA A 76 -31.64 -16.67 -1.86
N PRO A 77 -31.61 -18.01 -2.00
CA PRO A 77 -32.33 -18.70 -3.04
C PRO A 77 -33.82 -18.85 -2.67
N THR A 78 -34.64 -18.93 -3.73
CA THR A 78 -36.06 -19.35 -3.79
C THR A 78 -37.15 -18.34 -3.41
#